data_AF-A0A7K4FAE9-F1
#
_entry.id   AF-A0A7K4FAE9-F1
#
_cell.length_a   1.000
_cell.length_b   1.000
_cell.length_c   1.000
_cell.angle_alpha   90.00
_cell.angle_beta   90.00
_cell.angle_gamma   90.00
#
_symmetry.space_group_name_H-M   'P 1'
#
loop_
_entity.id
_entity.type
_entity.pdbx_description
1 polymer ?
#
loop_
_entity_poly.entity_id
_entity_poly.type
_entity_poly.pdbx_seq_one_letter_code
_entity_poly.pdbx_strand_id
1 'polypeptide(L)' 'MVSKEKCAICSEKIKLHYNPMDEWGIKGSICGDCYSKKINEHYPGEHVRVNKHLD' A
#
# COMPACT_ATOMS: atom_id res chain seq x y z
N MET A 1 0.56 -16.77 -19.75
CA MET A 1 -0.53 -15.78 -19.67
C MET A 1 -0.20 -14.85 -18.50
N VAL A 2 0.32 -13.65 -18.74
CA VAL A 2 0.55 -12.67 -17.65
C VAL A 2 -0.82 -12.12 -17.30
N SER A 3 -1.45 -12.73 -16.29
CA SER A 3 -2.62 -12.17 -15.63
C SER A 3 -2.23 -10.78 -15.20
N LYS A 4 -2.85 -9.75 -15.81
CA LYS A 4 -2.69 -8.36 -15.36
C LYS A 4 -3.23 -8.32 -13.95
N GLU A 5 -2.36 -8.46 -12.97
CA GLU A 5 -2.73 -8.54 -11.56
C GLU A 5 -3.40 -7.22 -11.19
N LYS A 6 -4.65 -7.32 -10.73
CA LYS A 6 -5.53 -6.20 -10.43
C LYS A 6 -5.49 -5.93 -8.94
N CYS A 7 -5.60 -4.67 -8.57
CA CYS A 7 -5.63 -4.26 -7.17
C CYS A 7 -6.84 -4.91 -6.48
N ALA A 8 -6.62 -5.58 -5.35
CA ALA A 8 -7.70 -6.16 -4.56
C ALA A 8 -8.71 -5.12 -4.03
N ILE A 9 -8.33 -3.84 -3.98
CA ILE A 9 -9.17 -2.74 -3.50
C ILE A 9 -9.86 -2.01 -4.66
N CYS A 10 -9.11 -1.43 -5.59
CA CYS A 10 -9.68 -0.62 -6.67
C CYS A 10 -9.93 -1.37 -7.99
N SER A 11 -9.54 -2.65 -8.08
CA SER A 11 -9.63 -3.47 -9.30
C SER A 11 -8.91 -2.92 -10.54
N GLU A 12 -8.14 -1.84 -10.38
CA GLU A 12 -7.31 -1.28 -11.45
C GLU A 12 -6.05 -2.11 -11.68
N LYS A 13 -5.45 -1.88 -12.84
CA LYS A 13 -4.22 -2.54 -13.24
C LYS A 13 -3.06 -2.07 -12.33
N ILE A 14 -2.43 -3.00 -11.64
CA ILE A 14 -1.31 -2.67 -10.77
C ILE A 14 -0.08 -2.37 -11.63
N LYS A 15 0.56 -1.21 -11.40
CA LYS A 15 1.89 -0.89 -11.94
C LYS A 15 3.01 -1.38 -11.02
N LEU A 16 2.78 -1.27 -9.71
CA LEU A 16 3.71 -1.69 -8.67
C LEU A 16 2.94 -2.46 -7.60
N HIS A 17 3.37 -3.70 -7.34
CA HIS A 17 2.71 -4.62 -6.43
C HIS A 17 3.14 -4.34 -5.00
N TYR A 18 2.17 -4.08 -4.13
CA TYR A 18 2.37 -3.97 -2.71
C TYR A 18 1.66 -5.12 -2.00
N ASN A 19 2.35 -5.72 -1.03
CA ASN A 19 1.75 -6.65 -0.09
C ASN A 19 1.07 -5.83 1.01
N PRO A 20 -0.23 -6.00 1.26
CA PRO A 20 -0.90 -5.37 2.38
C PRO A 20 -0.33 -5.89 3.71
N MET A 21 -0.42 -5.09 4.78
CA MET A 21 -0.08 -5.57 6.11
C MET A 21 -1.08 -6.62 6.58
N ASP A 22 -0.62 -7.61 7.34
CA ASP A 22 -1.47 -8.66 7.93
C ASP A 22 -2.62 -8.08 8.76
N GLU A 23 -2.36 -6.99 9.48
CA GLU A 23 -3.35 -6.28 10.30
C GLU A 23 -4.55 -5.74 9.49
N TRP A 24 -4.37 -5.52 8.19
CA TRP A 24 -5.42 -4.98 7.34
C TRP A 24 -6.40 -6.06 6.85
N GLY A 25 -6.07 -7.36 7.00
CA GLY A 25 -6.93 -8.48 6.61
C GLY A 25 -7.21 -8.57 5.09
N ILE A 26 -6.41 -7.91 4.26
CA ILE A 26 -6.61 -7.90 2.80
C ILE A 26 -5.85 -9.07 2.18
N LYS A 27 -6.55 -9.91 1.42
CA LYS A 27 -5.93 -11.02 0.66
C LYS A 27 -5.68 -10.58 -0.78
N GLY A 28 -4.42 -10.68 -1.20
CA GLY A 28 -3.97 -10.37 -2.56
C GLY A 28 -3.17 -9.08 -2.66
N SER A 29 -2.70 -8.78 -3.87
CA SER A 29 -1.84 -7.63 -4.14
C SER A 29 -2.66 -6.35 -4.26
N ILE A 30 -2.12 -5.25 -3.75
CA ILE A 30 -2.70 -3.92 -3.88
C ILE A 30 -1.75 -2.97 -4.63
N CYS A 31 -2.31 -1.95 -5.25
CA CYS A 31 -1.51 -0.90 -5.88
C CYS A 31 -0.99 0.10 -4.83
N GLY A 32 0.07 0.84 -5.17
CA GLY A 32 0.68 1.81 -4.27
C GLY A 32 -0.27 2.91 -3.79
N ASP A 33 -1.20 3.34 -4.65
CA ASP A 33 -2.24 4.33 -4.28
C ASP A 33 -3.13 3.83 -3.14
N CYS A 34 -3.60 2.58 -3.26
CA CYS A 34 -4.44 1.95 -2.23
C CYS A 34 -3.64 1.63 -0.98
N TYR A 35 -2.36 1.25 -1.12
CA TYR A 35 -1.47 1.02 0.01
C TYR A 35 -1.29 2.31 0.83
N SER A 36 -0.95 3.43 0.19
CA SER A 36 -0.79 4.74 0.86
C SER A 36 -2.09 5.20 1.54
N LYS A 37 -3.25 5.01 0.89
CA LYS A 37 -4.55 5.29 1.52
C LYS A 37 -4.76 4.45 2.78
N LYS A 38 -4.46 3.15 2.73
CA LYS A 38 -4.59 2.28 3.92
C LYS A 38 -3.63 2.65 5.03
N ILE A 39 -2.39 3.03 4.71
CA ILE A 39 -1.44 3.58 5.71
C ILE A 39 -2.07 4.78 6.40
N ASN A 40 -2.62 5.73 5.63
CA ASN A 40 -3.19 6.95 6.20
C ASN A 40 -4.44 6.68 7.06
N GLU A 41 -5.26 5.71 6.67
CA GLU A 41 -6.46 5.31 7.42
C GLU A 41 -6.12 4.58 8.74
N HIS A 42 -5.14 3.68 8.73
CA HIS A 42 -4.75 2.91 9.93
C HIS A 42 -3.79 3.64 10.86
N TYR A 43 -2.92 4.49 10.30
CA TYR A 43 -1.95 5.29 11.05
C TYR A 43 -2.19 6.78 10.76
N PRO A 44 -3.28 7.37 11.28
CA PRO A 44 -3.54 8.79 11.11
C PRO A 44 -2.49 9.62 11.85
N GLY A 45 -2.01 10.69 11.22
CA GLY A 45 -1.02 11.61 11.79
C GLY A 45 0.06 12.05 10.80
N GLU A 46 0.91 12.98 11.25
CA GLU A 46 2.08 13.45 10.49
C GLU A 46 3.21 12.42 10.58
N HIS A 47 3.52 11.77 9.47
CA HIS A 47 4.62 10.80 9.37
C HIS A 47 5.91 11.53 9.02
N VAL A 48 6.74 11.83 10.04
CA VAL A 48 8.07 12.41 9.84
C VAL A 48 9.14 11.32 9.79
N ARG A 49 10.12 11.48 8.88
CA ARG A 49 11.32 10.65 8.91
C ARG A 49 12.10 11.00 10.17
N VAL A 50 12.07 10.12 11.16
CA VAL A 50 12.95 10.22 12.34
C VAL A 50 14.40 10.18 11.88
N ASN A 51 15.29 10.85 12.62
CA ASN A 51 16.73 10.83 12.34
C ASN A 51 17.15 11.46 10.99
N LYS A 52 16.33 12.34 10.39
CA LYS A 52 16.72 13.10 9.18
C LYS A 52 18.05 13.86 9.34
N HIS A 53 18.42 14.23 10.56
CA HIS A 53 19.66 14.95 10.87
C HIS A 53 20.94 14.09 10.80
N LEU A 54 20.83 12.78 10.59
CA LEU A 54 21.96 11.85 10.47
C LEU A 54 22.40 11.60 9.00
N ASP A 55 21.79 12.29 8.04
CA ASP A 55 22.11 12.23 6.60
C ASP A 55 23.15 13.29 6.20
#